data_AF-A0A0D0AAP0-F1
#
_entry.id   AF-A0A0D0AAP0-F1
#
_cell.length_a   1.000
_cell.length_b   1.000
_cell.length_c   1.000
_cell.angle_alpha   90.00
_cell.angle_beta   90.00
_cell.angle_gamma   90.00
#
_symmetry.space_group_name_H-M   'P 1'
#
loop_
_entity.id
_entity.type
_entity.pdbx_description
1 polymer ?
#
loop_
_entity_poly.entity_id
_entity_poly.type
_entity_poly.pdbx_seq_one_letter_code
_entity_poly.pdbx_strand_id
1 'polypeptide(L)'
;MLKQLELMDQAASSMSDADLVVALIHGPEQHWSLMPLHAVCSMVRPASFLFGPGGGYSGQNPMTFPQWLGQNSKQNKLNRQLGDVQVRIRLRVSGDKHEIRQSCVPALIPHVVKPLIDQGAAAVDDVVKRMDAEYYLSREDWDTVIELGVLDARKDSIVNKLIKPATKTSFTKK
;
A
#
# COMPACT_ATOMS: atom_id res chain seq x y z
N MET A 1 19.03 25.35 5.55
CA MET A 1 18.21 24.42 4.77
C MET A 1 19.06 23.37 4.05
N LEU A 2 20.01 23.75 3.17
CA LEU A 2 20.90 22.79 2.49
C LEU A 2 21.68 21.89 3.46
N LYS A 3 22.32 22.46 4.49
CA LYS A 3 23.07 21.65 5.47
C LYS A 3 22.22 20.63 6.24
N GLN A 4 20.95 20.98 6.50
CA GLN A 4 20.02 20.08 7.17
C GLN A 4 19.64 18.89 6.28
N LEU A 5 19.46 19.14 4.97
CA LEU A 5 19.21 18.08 4.00
C LEU A 5 20.42 17.14 3.86
N GLU A 6 21.64 17.69 3.84
CA GLU A 6 22.86 16.87 3.85
C GLU A 6 22.94 15.94 5.08
N LEU A 7 22.62 16.46 6.27
CA LEU A 7 22.62 15.66 7.49
C LEU A 7 21.51 14.61 7.51
N MET A 8 20.33 14.93 6.96
CA MET A 8 19.24 13.99 6.77
C MET A 8 19.62 12.86 5.80
N ASP A 9 20.31 13.18 4.72
CA ASP A 9 20.82 12.20 3.75
C ASP A 9 21.85 11.26 4.39
N GLN A 10 22.76 11.79 5.21
CA GLN A 10 23.73 10.99 5.96
C GLN A 10 23.05 10.07 6.99
N ALA A 11 22.01 10.55 7.68
CA ALA A 11 21.23 9.75 8.60
C ALA A 11 20.44 8.65 7.87
N ALA A 12 19.79 8.97 6.76
CA ALA A 12 19.06 8.01 5.93
C ALA A 12 19.98 6.93 5.37
N SER A 13 21.16 7.31 4.86
CA SER A 13 22.18 6.38 4.37
C SER A 13 22.62 5.41 5.48
N SER A 14 22.87 5.92 6.70
CA SER A 14 23.23 5.07 7.84
C SER A 14 22.11 4.10 8.24
N MET A 15 20.85 4.53 8.19
CA MET A 15 19.70 3.64 8.43
C MET A 15 19.57 2.56 7.35
N SER A 16 19.88 2.89 6.09
CA SER A 16 19.91 1.92 5.00
C SER A 16 21.02 0.88 5.19
N ASP A 17 22.21 1.30 5.61
CA ASP A 17 23.31 0.38 5.97
C ASP A 17 22.88 -0.56 7.12
N ALA A 18 22.14 -0.04 8.09
CA ALA A 18 21.64 -0.82 9.20
C ALA A 18 20.69 -1.95 8.74
N ASP A 19 19.84 -1.69 7.75
CA ASP A 19 18.92 -2.71 7.19
C ASP A 19 19.68 -3.91 6.59
N LEU A 20 20.81 -3.67 5.92
CA LEU A 20 21.71 -4.73 5.44
C LEU A 20 22.29 -5.55 6.59
N VAL A 21 22.69 -4.90 7.69
CA VAL A 21 23.19 -5.58 8.90
C VAL A 21 22.07 -6.39 9.57
N VAL A 22 20.86 -5.85 9.66
CA VAL A 22 19.69 -6.57 10.20
C VAL A 22 19.39 -7.82 9.37
N ALA A 23 19.51 -7.74 8.05
CA ALA A 23 19.30 -8.87 7.15
C ALA A 23 20.32 -10.00 7.41
N LEU A 24 21.57 -9.67 7.77
CA LEU A 24 22.58 -10.66 8.16
C LEU A 24 22.32 -11.24 9.57
N ILE A 25 21.84 -10.43 10.50
CA ILE A 25 21.49 -10.88 11.87
C ILE A 25 20.32 -11.86 11.85
N HIS A 26 19.28 -11.59 11.06
CA HIS A 26 18.08 -12.43 10.98
C HIS A 26 18.09 -13.39 9.78
N GLY A 27 19.19 -13.39 9.02
CA GLY A 27 19.37 -14.27 7.87
C GLY A 27 19.59 -15.73 8.28
N PRO A 28 19.80 -16.64 7.31
CA PRO A 28 19.93 -18.07 7.56
C PRO A 28 21.04 -18.45 8.56
N GLU A 29 22.15 -17.71 8.55
CA GLU A 29 23.33 -17.96 9.40
C GLU A 29 23.28 -17.26 10.76
N GLN A 30 22.35 -16.32 10.97
CA GLN A 30 22.10 -15.61 12.23
C GLN A 30 23.34 -14.99 12.92
N HIS A 31 23.92 -13.94 12.31
CA HIS A 31 25.13 -13.28 12.81
C HIS A 31 24.87 -12.30 13.98
N TRP A 32 24.48 -12.81 15.14
CA TRP A 32 24.18 -12.00 16.34
C TRP A 32 25.36 -11.16 16.86
N SER A 33 26.60 -11.51 16.51
CA SER A 33 27.79 -10.72 16.81
C SER A 33 27.78 -9.34 16.14
N LEU A 34 26.94 -9.12 15.12
CA LEU A 34 26.76 -7.85 14.44
C LEU A 34 25.78 -6.89 15.16
N MET A 35 25.16 -7.31 16.27
CA MET A 35 24.26 -6.44 17.05
C MET A 35 24.88 -5.09 17.44
N PRO A 36 26.16 -5.01 17.89
CA PRO A 36 26.79 -3.71 18.18
C PRO A 36 26.90 -2.82 16.94
N LEU A 37 27.23 -3.39 15.78
CA LEU A 37 27.29 -2.64 14.52
C LEU A 37 25.90 -2.12 14.12
N HIS A 38 24.87 -2.96 14.25
CA HIS A 38 23.49 -2.56 14.02
C HIS A 38 23.07 -1.39 14.93
N ALA A 39 23.39 -1.42 16.22
CA ALA A 39 23.08 -0.33 17.16
C ALA A 39 23.74 1.00 16.74
N VAL A 40 24.98 0.95 16.28
CA VAL A 40 25.68 2.15 15.78
C VAL A 40 25.02 2.69 14.51
N CYS A 41 24.75 1.83 13.52
CA CYS A 41 24.21 2.26 12.23
C CYS A 41 22.75 2.68 12.29
N SER A 42 21.91 2.03 13.10
CA SER A 42 20.47 2.29 13.20
C SER A 42 20.10 3.42 14.16
N MET A 43 20.89 3.65 15.22
CA MET A 43 20.55 4.59 16.28
C MET A 43 21.61 5.68 16.47
N VAL A 44 22.84 5.30 16.82
CA VAL A 44 23.85 6.26 17.29
C VAL A 44 24.27 7.24 16.19
N ARG A 45 24.61 6.72 15.01
CA ARG A 45 25.09 7.51 13.87
C ARG A 45 23.99 8.39 13.26
N PRO A 46 22.76 7.91 13.00
CA PRO A 46 21.67 8.79 12.57
C PRO A 46 21.36 9.88 13.59
N ALA A 47 21.35 9.55 14.90
CA ALA A 47 21.11 10.51 15.96
C ALA A 47 22.22 11.57 16.06
N SER A 48 23.49 11.21 15.82
CA SER A 48 24.59 12.18 15.85
C SER A 48 24.58 13.17 14.68
N PHE A 49 23.84 12.90 13.60
CA PHE A 49 23.62 13.86 12.52
C PHE A 49 22.39 14.74 12.76
N LEU A 50 21.37 14.22 13.46
CA LEU A 50 20.07 14.89 13.64
C LEU A 50 19.78 15.32 15.08
N PHE A 51 20.79 15.35 15.96
CA PHE A 51 20.62 15.81 17.34
C PHE A 51 20.19 17.29 17.37
N GLY A 52 19.30 17.61 18.29
CA GLY A 52 18.76 18.97 18.43
C GLY A 52 17.41 18.98 19.12
N PRO A 53 16.75 20.15 19.19
CA PRO A 53 15.51 20.35 19.95
C PRO A 53 14.24 19.66 19.36
N GLY A 54 14.39 18.50 18.70
CA GLY A 54 13.27 17.61 18.36
C GLY A 54 12.28 18.12 17.31
N GLY A 55 12.63 19.20 16.59
CA GLY A 55 11.86 19.70 15.45
C GLY A 55 12.16 18.89 14.19
N GLY A 56 11.69 17.65 14.12
CA GLY A 56 11.68 16.89 12.86
C GLY A 56 10.85 17.61 11.78
N TYR A 57 10.80 17.05 10.57
CA TYR A 57 10.07 17.57 9.39
C TYR A 57 8.53 17.72 9.62
N SER A 58 8.03 17.52 10.85
CA SER A 58 6.63 17.67 11.26
C SER A 58 6.44 18.14 12.73
N GLY A 59 7.18 19.16 13.19
CA GLY A 59 6.79 19.95 14.37
C GLY A 59 7.48 19.63 15.70
N GLN A 60 7.07 20.37 16.75
CA GLN A 60 7.60 20.31 18.13
C GLN A 60 7.23 18.98 18.77
N ASN A 61 8.05 17.95 18.53
CA ASN A 61 8.07 16.70 19.29
C ASN A 61 6.84 15.79 19.12
N PRO A 62 6.85 14.87 18.14
CA PRO A 62 6.18 13.60 18.37
C PRO A 62 7.13 12.45 18.07
N MET A 63 7.73 11.90 19.12
CA MET A 63 8.12 10.48 19.11
C MET A 63 6.85 9.68 18.88
N THR A 64 6.57 9.33 17.61
CA THR A 64 5.40 8.54 17.24
C THR A 64 5.75 7.07 17.20
N PHE A 65 4.76 6.22 17.46
CA PHE A 65 4.88 4.79 17.23
C PHE A 65 5.31 4.50 15.77
N PRO A 66 6.24 3.55 15.52
CA PRO A 66 6.70 3.23 14.17
C PRO A 66 5.56 2.72 13.29
N GLN A 67 5.18 3.52 12.29
CA GLN A 67 4.07 3.20 11.39
C GLN A 67 4.37 2.02 10.45
N TRP A 68 5.64 1.64 10.31
CA TRP A 68 6.08 0.53 9.46
C TRP A 68 5.37 -0.80 9.79
N LEU A 69 5.11 -1.10 11.06
CA LEU A 69 4.43 -2.34 11.46
C LEU A 69 3.00 -2.44 10.91
N GLY A 70 2.28 -1.32 10.92
CA GLY A 70 0.96 -1.21 10.33
C GLY A 70 1.04 -1.39 8.81
N GLN A 71 2.02 -0.75 8.18
CA GLN A 71 2.21 -0.84 6.73
C GLN A 71 2.63 -2.23 6.26
N ASN A 72 3.48 -2.92 7.01
CA ASN A 72 3.89 -4.30 6.75
C ASN A 72 2.69 -5.27 6.83
N SER A 73 1.85 -5.10 7.87
CA SER A 73 0.60 -5.87 7.99
C SER A 73 -0.35 -5.60 6.83
N LYS A 74 -0.53 -4.33 6.45
CA LYS A 74 -1.35 -3.92 5.30
C LYS A 74 -0.82 -4.53 4.00
N GLN A 75 0.49 -4.46 3.77
CA GLN A 75 1.13 -5.07 2.61
C GLN A 75 0.86 -6.57 2.52
N ASN A 76 1.04 -7.32 3.61
CA ASN A 76 0.80 -8.77 3.62
C ASN A 76 -0.66 -9.13 3.33
N LYS A 77 -1.60 -8.40 3.94
CA LYS A 77 -3.03 -8.55 3.67
C LYS A 77 -3.34 -8.32 2.18
N LEU A 78 -2.93 -7.18 1.64
CA LEU A 78 -3.18 -6.80 0.25
C LEU A 78 -2.51 -7.77 -0.73
N ASN A 79 -1.31 -8.25 -0.39
CA ASN A 79 -0.62 -9.24 -1.18
C ASN A 79 -1.46 -10.53 -1.23
N ARG A 80 -1.98 -11.05 -0.12
CA ARG A 80 -2.86 -12.23 -0.14
C ARG A 80 -4.09 -12.02 -1.03
N GLN A 81 -4.80 -10.90 -0.82
CA GLN A 81 -6.02 -10.61 -1.58
C GLN A 81 -5.75 -10.46 -3.10
N LEU A 82 -4.61 -9.88 -3.47
CA LEU A 82 -4.18 -9.82 -4.88
C LEU A 82 -3.92 -11.21 -5.48
N GLY A 83 -3.47 -12.18 -4.67
CA GLY A 83 -3.34 -13.58 -5.10
C GLY A 83 -4.71 -14.22 -5.37
N ASP A 84 -5.68 -13.97 -4.51
CA ASP A 84 -7.05 -14.46 -4.69
C ASP A 84 -7.68 -13.88 -5.97
N VAL A 85 -7.50 -12.57 -6.21
CA VAL A 85 -7.93 -11.90 -7.46
C VAL A 85 -7.23 -12.52 -8.68
N GLN A 86 -5.91 -12.73 -8.61
CA GLN A 86 -5.15 -13.35 -9.71
C GLN A 86 -5.71 -14.72 -10.08
N VAL A 87 -6.02 -15.56 -9.10
CA VAL A 87 -6.57 -16.91 -9.35
C VAL A 87 -7.90 -16.84 -10.09
N ARG A 88 -8.79 -15.90 -9.73
CA ARG A 88 -10.09 -15.71 -10.37
C ARG A 88 -9.98 -15.23 -11.81
N ILE A 89 -9.15 -14.22 -12.06
CA ILE A 89 -9.02 -13.62 -13.40
C ILE A 89 -8.16 -14.45 -14.36
N ARG A 90 -7.50 -15.51 -13.88
CA ARG A 90 -6.51 -16.30 -14.63
C ARG A 90 -7.05 -16.92 -15.92
N LEU A 91 -8.37 -17.14 -16.02
CA LEU A 91 -9.01 -17.63 -17.24
C LEU A 91 -9.02 -16.60 -18.38
N ARG A 92 -8.82 -15.31 -18.06
CA ARG A 92 -8.99 -14.18 -18.98
C ARG A 92 -7.73 -13.35 -19.12
N VAL A 93 -6.96 -13.25 -18.05
CA VAL A 93 -5.74 -12.46 -17.98
C VAL A 93 -4.58 -13.40 -17.63
N SER A 94 -3.57 -13.41 -18.49
CA SER A 94 -2.27 -14.01 -18.18
C SER A 94 -1.39 -12.93 -17.58
N GLY A 95 -0.69 -13.25 -16.50
CA GLY A 95 0.25 -12.32 -15.87
C GLY A 95 0.65 -12.78 -14.48
N ASP A 96 1.84 -12.34 -14.07
CA ASP A 96 2.24 -12.48 -12.68
C ASP A 96 1.44 -11.52 -11.80
N LYS A 97 1.40 -11.82 -10.51
CA LYS A 97 0.74 -11.01 -9.48
C LYS A 97 1.11 -9.53 -9.55
N HIS A 98 2.39 -9.24 -9.79
CA HIS A 98 2.89 -7.87 -9.91
C HIS A 98 2.34 -7.16 -11.15
N GLU A 99 2.27 -7.86 -12.28
CA GLU A 99 1.77 -7.34 -13.55
C GLU A 99 0.26 -7.08 -13.49
N ILE A 100 -0.50 -7.99 -12.86
CA ILE A 100 -1.93 -7.81 -12.62
C ILE A 100 -2.19 -6.54 -11.81
N ARG A 101 -1.40 -6.30 -10.76
CA ARG A 101 -1.53 -5.09 -9.94
C ARG A 101 -1.17 -3.82 -10.71
N GLN A 102 -0.14 -3.85 -11.55
CA GLN A 102 0.35 -2.67 -12.24
C GLN A 102 -0.46 -2.31 -13.49
N SER A 103 -0.95 -3.31 -14.22
CA SER A 103 -1.56 -3.12 -15.55
C SER A 103 -3.05 -3.46 -15.56
N CYS A 104 -3.43 -4.62 -15.03
CA CYS A 104 -4.81 -5.09 -15.10
C CYS A 104 -5.74 -4.33 -14.15
N VAL A 105 -5.35 -4.16 -12.89
CA VAL A 105 -6.17 -3.48 -11.87
C VAL A 105 -6.46 -2.02 -12.25
N PRO A 106 -5.47 -1.19 -12.67
CA PRO A 106 -5.74 0.17 -13.11
C PRO A 106 -6.60 0.26 -14.37
N ALA A 107 -6.49 -0.70 -15.28
CA ALA A 107 -7.34 -0.78 -16.47
C ALA A 107 -8.79 -1.15 -16.14
N LEU A 108 -9.01 -1.95 -15.08
CA LEU A 108 -10.34 -2.38 -14.64
C LEU A 108 -11.13 -1.26 -13.94
N ILE A 109 -10.44 -0.37 -13.21
CA ILE A 109 -11.09 0.70 -12.41
C ILE A 109 -12.06 1.57 -13.22
N PRO A 110 -11.70 2.12 -14.39
CA PRO A 110 -12.63 2.92 -15.18
C PRO A 110 -13.92 2.17 -15.57
N HIS A 111 -13.83 0.87 -15.83
CA HIS A 111 -14.99 0.07 -16.24
C HIS A 111 -15.93 -0.28 -15.09
N VAL A 112 -15.40 -0.29 -13.87
CA VAL A 112 -16.11 -0.72 -12.67
C VAL A 112 -16.58 0.48 -11.83
N VAL A 113 -15.82 1.57 -11.84
CA VAL A 113 -16.08 2.76 -11.01
C VAL A 113 -16.82 3.84 -11.78
N LYS A 114 -16.47 4.11 -13.05
CA LYS A 114 -17.07 5.20 -13.83
C LYS A 114 -18.59 5.03 -14.02
N PRO A 115 -19.13 3.83 -14.35
CA PRO A 115 -20.58 3.67 -14.47
C PRO A 115 -21.33 3.95 -13.15
N LEU A 116 -20.73 3.61 -12.01
CA LEU A 116 -21.32 3.86 -10.68
C LEU A 116 -21.35 5.35 -10.33
N ILE A 117 -20.42 6.15 -10.87
CA ILE A 117 -20.40 7.61 -10.71
C ILE A 117 -21.44 8.26 -11.62
N ASP A 118 -21.43 7.90 -12.91
CA ASP A 118 -22.24 8.58 -13.94
C ASP A 118 -23.72 8.21 -13.85
N GLN A 119 -24.03 6.92 -13.67
CA GLN A 119 -25.39 6.37 -13.77
C GLN A 119 -25.96 5.93 -12.41
N GLY A 120 -25.13 5.85 -11.37
CA GLY A 120 -25.56 5.53 -10.01
C GLY A 120 -26.14 4.12 -9.89
N ALA A 121 -27.28 3.98 -9.19
CA ALA A 121 -27.86 2.68 -8.85
C ALA A 121 -28.31 1.85 -10.07
N ALA A 122 -28.61 2.50 -11.21
CA ALA A 122 -29.01 1.81 -12.43
C ALA A 122 -27.87 0.96 -13.03
N ALA A 123 -26.61 1.37 -12.83
CA ALA A 123 -25.44 0.67 -13.36
C ALA A 123 -24.96 -0.51 -12.49
N VAL A 124 -25.55 -0.73 -11.31
CA VAL A 124 -25.11 -1.78 -10.39
C VAL A 124 -25.17 -3.16 -11.03
N ASP A 125 -26.29 -3.50 -11.68
CA ASP A 125 -26.46 -4.80 -12.33
C ASP A 125 -25.51 -5.01 -13.49
N ASP A 126 -25.30 -3.98 -14.31
CA ASP A 126 -24.40 -4.03 -15.44
C ASP A 126 -22.94 -4.20 -15.00
N VAL A 127 -22.53 -3.50 -13.93
CA VAL A 127 -21.18 -3.61 -13.37
C VAL A 127 -20.97 -5.00 -12.75
N VAL A 128 -21.93 -5.50 -11.97
CA VAL A 128 -21.84 -6.85 -11.36
C VAL A 128 -21.79 -7.92 -12.46
N LYS A 129 -22.68 -7.84 -13.45
CA LYS A 129 -22.68 -8.78 -14.58
C LYS A 129 -21.38 -8.74 -15.36
N ARG A 130 -20.80 -7.56 -15.56
CA ARG A 130 -19.52 -7.42 -16.26
C ARG A 130 -18.36 -7.98 -15.46
N MET A 131 -18.31 -7.72 -14.15
CA MET A 131 -17.33 -8.29 -13.25
C MET A 131 -17.35 -9.83 -13.25
N ASP A 132 -18.54 -10.42 -13.19
CA ASP A 132 -18.70 -11.87 -13.18
C ASP A 132 -18.42 -12.48 -14.57
N ALA A 133 -19.01 -11.93 -15.64
CA ALA A 133 -18.89 -12.50 -16.98
C ALA A 133 -17.50 -12.30 -17.63
N GLU A 134 -16.84 -11.16 -17.40
CA GLU A 134 -15.55 -10.85 -18.01
C GLU A 134 -14.37 -11.25 -17.13
N TYR A 135 -14.50 -11.26 -15.80
CA TYR A 135 -13.37 -11.44 -14.88
C TYR A 135 -13.62 -12.44 -13.74
N TYR A 136 -14.81 -13.03 -13.62
CA TYR A 136 -15.17 -13.94 -12.53
C TYR A 136 -14.91 -13.36 -11.13
N LEU A 137 -15.08 -12.03 -11.01
CA LEU A 137 -14.84 -11.29 -9.78
C LEU A 137 -16.13 -11.23 -8.96
N SER A 138 -16.02 -11.57 -7.69
CA SER A 138 -17.09 -11.37 -6.72
C SER A 138 -17.12 -9.92 -6.24
N ARG A 139 -18.18 -9.57 -5.50
CA ARG A 139 -18.26 -8.29 -4.82
C ARG A 139 -17.12 -8.07 -3.82
N GLU A 140 -16.62 -9.11 -3.15
CA GLU A 140 -15.51 -8.96 -2.19
C GLU A 140 -14.21 -8.59 -2.91
N ASP A 141 -14.05 -9.07 -4.15
CA ASP A 141 -12.92 -8.73 -4.99
C ASP A 141 -13.01 -7.29 -5.50
N TRP A 142 -14.21 -6.69 -5.60
CA TRP A 142 -14.40 -5.27 -5.95
C TRP A 142 -13.73 -4.34 -4.94
N ASP A 143 -14.00 -4.56 -3.65
CA ASP A 143 -13.44 -3.78 -2.55
C ASP A 143 -11.91 -3.89 -2.56
N THR A 144 -11.41 -5.11 -2.85
CA THR A 144 -9.99 -5.40 -3.02
C THR A 144 -9.37 -4.68 -4.23
N VAL A 145 -9.99 -4.75 -5.40
CA VAL A 145 -9.52 -4.10 -6.64
C VAL A 145 -9.44 -2.58 -6.46
N ILE A 146 -10.42 -1.99 -5.78
CA ILE A 146 -10.41 -0.56 -5.48
C ILE A 146 -9.31 -0.19 -4.49
N GLU A 147 -9.10 -1.01 -3.47
CA GLU A 147 -8.00 -0.79 -2.52
C GLU A 147 -6.62 -0.94 -3.16
N LEU A 148 -6.47 -1.85 -4.12
CA LEU A 148 -5.22 -2.09 -4.83
C LEU A 148 -4.94 -1.06 -5.94
N GLY A 149 -5.97 -0.62 -6.66
CA GLY A 149 -5.83 0.23 -7.83
C GLY A 149 -5.91 1.73 -7.57
N VAL A 150 -6.40 2.13 -6.39
CA VAL A 150 -6.44 3.54 -6.02
C VAL A 150 -5.38 3.80 -4.96
N LEU A 151 -4.33 4.56 -5.32
CA LEU A 151 -3.37 5.11 -4.36
C LEU A 151 -4.14 5.77 -3.20
N ASP A 152 -3.71 5.54 -1.95
CA ASP A 152 -4.46 5.92 -0.73
C ASP A 152 -5.03 7.36 -0.77
N ALA A 153 -4.34 8.32 -1.40
CA ALA A 153 -4.79 9.70 -1.57
C ALA A 153 -6.03 9.90 -2.49
N ARG A 154 -6.27 8.98 -3.43
CA ARG A 154 -7.41 9.01 -4.36
C ARG A 154 -8.57 8.10 -3.92
N LYS A 155 -8.34 7.15 -3.01
CA LYS A 155 -9.37 6.17 -2.59
C LYS A 155 -10.55 6.88 -1.95
N ASP A 156 -10.25 7.85 -1.10
CA ASP A 156 -11.27 8.59 -0.36
C ASP A 156 -12.04 9.59 -1.24
N SER A 157 -11.39 10.20 -2.24
CA SER A 157 -12.09 11.06 -3.20
C SER A 157 -12.98 10.25 -4.15
N ILE A 158 -12.50 9.12 -4.67
CA ILE A 158 -13.25 8.34 -5.66
C ILE A 158 -14.38 7.55 -5.01
N VAL A 159 -14.10 6.78 -3.96
CA VAL A 159 -15.09 5.89 -3.38
C VAL A 159 -16.05 6.65 -2.48
N ASN A 160 -15.54 7.54 -1.60
CA ASN A 160 -16.37 8.19 -0.59
C ASN A 160 -17.05 9.47 -1.05
N LYS A 161 -16.47 10.21 -2.00
CA LYS A 161 -17.05 11.48 -2.46
C LYS A 161 -17.78 11.40 -3.80
N LEU A 162 -17.36 10.54 -4.74
CA LEU A 162 -17.98 10.49 -6.08
C LEU A 162 -19.12 9.47 -6.20
N ILE A 163 -19.05 8.32 -5.51
CA ILE A 163 -20.13 7.33 -5.55
C ILE A 163 -21.22 7.70 -4.54
N LYS A 164 -22.44 7.92 -5.03
CA LYS A 164 -23.61 8.28 -4.19
C LYS A 164 -23.89 7.19 -3.13
N PRO A 165 -24.25 7.55 -1.88
CA PRO A 165 -24.53 6.56 -0.82
C PRO A 165 -25.61 5.53 -1.20
N ALA A 166 -26.67 5.95 -1.89
CA ALA A 166 -27.74 5.05 -2.36
C ALA A 166 -27.21 3.98 -3.33
N THR A 167 -26.25 4.32 -4.18
CA THR A 167 -25.60 3.39 -5.11
C THR A 167 -24.77 2.36 -4.37
N LYS A 168 -24.02 2.77 -3.33
CA LYS A 168 -23.29 1.84 -2.47
C LYS A 168 -24.23 0.87 -1.76
N THR A 169 -25.32 1.37 -1.19
CA THR A 169 -26.32 0.52 -0.52
C THR A 169 -26.95 -0.48 -1.48
N SER A 170 -27.25 -0.07 -2.72
CA SER A 170 -27.77 -0.98 -3.74
C SER A 170 -26.74 -2.02 -4.15
N PHE A 171 -25.46 -1.64 -4.25
CA PHE A 171 -24.36 -2.54 -4.58
C PHE A 171 -24.12 -3.59 -3.48
N THR A 172 -24.29 -3.23 -2.20
CA THR A 172 -24.14 -4.17 -1.07
C THR A 172 -25.29 -5.15 -0.93
N LYS A 173 -26.48 -4.84 -1.48
CA LYS A 173 -27.70 -5.66 -1.34
C LYS A 173 -27.83 -6.75 -2.41
N LYS A 174 -27.03 -6.70 -3.47
CA LYS A 174 -26.99 -7.67 -4.55
C LYS A 174 -25.77 -8.56 -4.40
#